data_AF-F0XY32-F1
#
_entry.id   AF-F0XY32-F1
#
_cell.length_a   1.000
_cell.length_b   1.000
_cell.length_c   1.000
_cell.angle_alpha   90.00
_cell.angle_beta   90.00
_cell.angle_gamma   90.00
#
_symmetry.space_group_name_H-M   'P 1'
#
loop_
_entity.id
_entity.type
_entity.pdbx_description
1 polymer ?
#
loop_
_entity_poly.entity_id
_entity_poly.type
_entity_poly.pdbx_seq_one_letter_code
_entity_poly.pdbx_strand_id
1 'polypeptide(L)'
;RACLDVVTALDVLGRNLAIARLFGMPLDDALSRGSQHRVEAVLFPTWYALRSPDGPAVANQPALEVVALNLEPVSAVYTEPVACLDFQSLYPSMVIAHNLCFSTCI
;
A
#
# COMPACT_ATOMS: atom_id res chain seq x y z
N ARG A 1 10.87 -32.07 -7.54
CA ARG A 1 9.49 -32.08 -8.10
C ARG A 1 8.56 -31.23 -7.24
N ALA A 2 8.35 -31.58 -5.97
CA ALA A 2 7.48 -30.84 -5.05
C ALA A 2 7.67 -29.30 -5.06
N CYS A 3 8.90 -28.78 -5.03
CA CYS A 3 9.12 -27.32 -5.05
C CYS A 3 8.65 -26.65 -6.36
N LEU A 4 8.87 -27.29 -7.51
CA LEU A 4 8.40 -26.77 -8.79
C LEU A 4 6.88 -26.81 -8.85
N ASP A 5 6.28 -27.89 -8.38
CA ASP A 5 4.83 -28.07 -8.33
C ASP A 5 4.17 -26.97 -7.46
N VAL A 6 4.79 -26.62 -6.32
CA VAL A 6 4.35 -25.51 -5.47
C VAL A 6 4.49 -24.15 -6.15
N VAL A 7 5.63 -23.88 -6.80
CA VAL A 7 5.87 -22.61 -7.50
C VAL A 7 4.88 -22.40 -8.64
N THR A 8 4.55 -23.47 -9.38
CA THR A 8 3.56 -23.45 -10.45
C THR A 8 2.13 -23.32 -9.91
N ALA A 9 1.77 -24.08 -8.87
CA ALA A 9 0.44 -24.00 -8.26
C ALA A 9 0.15 -22.61 -7.66
N LEU A 10 1.19 -21.93 -7.17
CA LEU A 10 1.11 -20.57 -6.68
C LEU A 10 1.30 -19.53 -7.79
N ASP A 11 1.51 -19.87 -9.06
CA ASP A 11 1.77 -18.89 -10.13
C ASP A 11 2.75 -17.76 -9.70
N VAL A 12 3.86 -18.14 -9.06
CA VAL A 12 4.78 -17.14 -8.49
C VAL A 12 5.37 -16.27 -9.60
N LEU A 13 5.69 -16.87 -10.75
CA LEU A 13 6.25 -16.14 -11.89
C LEU A 13 5.23 -15.22 -12.56
N GLY A 14 3.99 -15.69 -12.82
CA GLY A 14 2.96 -14.88 -13.48
C GLY A 14 2.59 -13.65 -12.67
N ARG A 15 2.36 -13.84 -11.36
CA ARG A 15 2.03 -12.73 -10.43
C ARG A 15 3.14 -11.69 -10.34
N ASN A 16 4.40 -12.11 -10.23
CA ASN A 16 5.52 -11.17 -10.12
C ASN A 16 5.86 -10.49 -11.46
N LEU A 17 5.66 -11.17 -12.60
CA LEU A 17 5.77 -10.53 -13.92
C LEU A 17 4.69 -9.45 -14.12
N ALA A 18 3.47 -9.67 -13.64
CA ALA A 18 2.42 -8.66 -13.68
C ALA A 18 2.80 -7.44 -12.82
N ILE A 19 3.32 -7.65 -11.61
CA ILE A 19 3.84 -6.59 -10.73
C ILE A 19 4.97 -5.82 -11.42
N ALA A 20 5.98 -6.53 -11.94
CA ALA A 20 7.13 -5.94 -12.63
C ALA A 20 6.70 -5.02 -13.78
N ARG A 21 5.74 -5.48 -14.60
CA ARG A 21 5.17 -4.69 -15.70
C ARG A 21 4.34 -3.50 -15.22
N LEU A 22 3.52 -3.70 -14.18
CA LEU A 22 2.64 -2.65 -13.65
C LEU A 22 3.42 -1.47 -13.08
N PHE A 23 4.47 -1.76 -12.30
CA PHE A 23 5.26 -0.73 -11.63
C PHE A 23 6.50 -0.29 -12.42
N GLY A 24 6.82 -0.95 -13.54
CA GLY A 24 7.97 -0.60 -14.37
C GLY A 24 9.32 -0.93 -13.72
N MET A 25 9.43 -2.08 -13.07
CA MET A 25 10.65 -2.53 -12.37
C MET A 25 11.15 -3.89 -12.85
N PRO A 26 12.43 -4.23 -12.61
CA PRO A 26 12.96 -5.57 -12.85
C PRO A 26 12.18 -6.68 -12.11
N LEU A 27 12.15 -7.89 -12.69
CA LEU A 27 11.45 -9.04 -12.11
C LEU A 27 12.06 -9.48 -10.76
N ASP A 28 13.38 -9.43 -10.65
CA ASP A 28 14.11 -9.70 -9.42
C ASP A 28 13.75 -8.69 -8.32
N ASP A 29 13.58 -7.42 -8.67
CA ASP A 29 13.10 -6.41 -7.71
C ASP A 29 11.64 -6.66 -7.29
N ALA A 30 10.76 -7.08 -8.21
CA ALA A 30 9.37 -7.43 -7.87
C ALA A 30 9.29 -8.58 -6.85
N LEU A 31 10.24 -9.53 -6.92
CA LEU A 31 10.35 -10.68 -6.03
C LEU A 31 11.04 -10.36 -4.69
N SER A 32 12.04 -9.48 -4.69
CA SER A 32 12.96 -9.32 -3.55
C SER A 32 12.84 -8.00 -2.81
N ARG A 33 12.32 -6.93 -3.44
CA ARG A 33 12.24 -5.59 -2.85
C ARG A 33 10.89 -5.32 -2.20
N GLY A 34 10.92 -4.41 -1.22
CA GLY A 34 9.75 -4.02 -0.44
C GLY A 34 8.80 -3.07 -1.16
N SER A 35 7.68 -2.76 -0.49
CA SER A 35 6.62 -1.87 -1.00
C SER A 35 7.10 -0.45 -1.28
N GLN A 36 8.04 0.08 -0.49
CA GLN A 36 8.60 1.41 -0.70
C GLN A 36 9.22 1.55 -2.10
N HIS A 37 9.98 0.56 -2.56
CA HIS A 37 10.56 0.56 -3.90
C HIS A 37 9.49 0.62 -5.00
N ARG A 38 8.34 -0.03 -4.77
CA ARG A 38 7.21 0.00 -5.72
C ARG A 38 6.55 1.37 -5.79
N VAL A 39 6.40 2.03 -4.64
CA VAL A 39 5.89 3.40 -4.57
C VAL A 39 6.87 4.35 -5.27
N GLU A 40 8.15 4.28 -4.94
CA GLU A 40 9.19 5.12 -5.57
C GLU A 40 9.29 4.91 -7.09
N ALA A 41 9.16 3.68 -7.58
CA ALA A 41 9.19 3.38 -9.02
C ALA A 41 8.09 4.10 -9.82
N VAL A 42 6.91 4.30 -9.21
CA VAL A 42 5.79 5.04 -9.83
C VAL A 42 5.99 6.55 -9.70
N LEU A 43 6.52 6.98 -8.57
CA LEU A 43 6.62 8.40 -8.22
C LEU A 43 7.79 9.10 -8.92
N PHE A 44 8.95 8.46 -8.99
CA PHE A 44 10.19 9.05 -9.51
C PHE A 44 10.07 9.59 -10.96
N PRO A 45 9.41 8.90 -11.92
CA PRO A 45 9.26 9.43 -13.27
C PRO A 45 8.34 10.65 -13.38
N THR A 46 7.46 10.86 -12.40
CA THR A 46 6.45 11.93 -12.45
C THR A 46 6.91 13.23 -11.84
N TRP A 47 7.99 13.21 -11.04
CA TRP A 47 8.41 14.36 -10.23
C TRP A 47 9.90 14.63 -10.37
N TYR A 48 10.24 15.86 -10.74
CA TYR A 48 11.62 16.27 -11.04
C TYR A 48 12.45 16.63 -9.80
N ALA A 49 11.83 16.77 -8.62
CA ALA A 49 12.52 17.16 -7.39
C ALA A 49 11.88 16.50 -6.16
N LEU A 50 12.41 15.35 -5.76
CA LEU A 50 12.04 14.68 -4.50
C LEU A 50 13.11 14.90 -3.45
N ARG A 51 12.68 15.28 -2.25
CA ARG A 51 13.58 15.38 -1.09
C ARG A 51 13.86 13.99 -0.54
N SER A 52 15.14 13.70 -0.31
CA SER A 52 15.60 12.46 0.33
C SER A 52 16.09 12.79 1.76
N PRO A 53 15.23 12.73 2.79
CA PRO A 53 15.66 12.99 4.16
C PRO A 53 16.62 11.89 4.65
N ASP A 54 17.56 12.26 5.52
CA ASP A 54 18.46 11.33 6.18
C ASP A 54 17.80 10.68 7.40
N GLY A 55 18.38 9.57 7.88
CA GLY A 55 17.85 8.80 9.01
C GLY A 55 17.53 9.63 10.26
N PRO A 56 18.43 10.52 10.72
CA PRO A 56 18.16 11.43 11.83
C PRO A 56 16.97 12.36 11.60
N ALA A 57 16.78 12.90 10.40
CA ALA A 57 15.63 13.75 10.09
C ALA A 57 14.31 12.98 10.15
N VAL A 58 14.28 11.74 9.65
CA VAL A 58 13.09 10.87 9.74
C VAL A 58 12.81 10.47 11.19
N ALA A 59 13.85 10.17 11.98
CA ALA A 59 13.70 9.75 13.37
C ALA A 59 13.17 10.86 14.29
N ASN A 60 13.49 12.13 13.98
CA ASN A 60 13.06 13.29 14.76
C ASN A 60 11.76 13.95 14.24
N GLN A 61 11.07 13.33 13.27
CA GLN A 61 9.80 13.87 12.79
C GLN A 61 8.70 13.78 13.87
N PRO A 62 7.69 14.66 13.84
CA PRO A 62 6.56 14.58 14.75
C PRO A 62 5.88 13.20 14.69
N ALA A 63 5.47 12.67 15.83
CA ALA A 63 4.72 11.42 15.90
C ALA A 63 3.32 11.57 15.30
N LEU A 64 2.75 10.47 14.80
CA LEU A 64 1.37 10.46 14.33
C LEU A 64 0.40 10.62 15.51
N GLU A 65 -0.43 11.66 15.47
CA GLU A 65 -1.40 11.95 16.52
C GLU A 65 -2.79 11.34 16.23
N VAL A 66 -3.10 11.11 14.94
CA VAL A 66 -4.41 10.64 14.49
C VAL A 66 -4.42 9.11 14.39
N VAL A 67 -5.44 8.50 14.98
CA VAL A 67 -5.66 7.04 14.97
C VAL A 67 -6.99 6.68 14.30
N ALA A 68 -7.11 5.44 13.84
CA ALA A 68 -8.35 4.94 13.27
C ALA A 68 -9.47 4.87 14.32
N LEU A 69 -10.70 5.19 13.90
CA LEU A 69 -11.88 5.05 14.74
C LEU A 69 -12.31 3.59 14.78
N ASN A 70 -12.30 3.00 15.98
CA ASN A 70 -12.92 1.70 16.23
C ASN A 70 -14.17 1.93 17.08
N LEU A 71 -15.33 1.54 16.56
CA LEU A 71 -16.58 1.58 17.32
C LEU A 71 -16.61 0.43 18.33
N GLU A 72 -17.07 0.72 19.54
CA GLU A 72 -17.27 -0.32 20.56
C GLU A 72 -18.40 -1.25 20.10
N PRO A 73 -18.16 -2.57 20.00
CA PRO A 73 -19.19 -3.50 19.58
C PRO A 73 -20.24 -3.72 20.68
N VAL A 74 -21.50 -3.81 20.29
CA VAL A 74 -22.55 -4.25 21.21
C VAL A 74 -22.54 -5.77 21.27
N SER A 75 -22.09 -6.31 22.40
CA SER A 75 -22.00 -7.76 22.60
C SER A 75 -23.38 -8.36 22.83
N ALA A 76 -23.91 -9.07 21.83
CA ALA A 76 -25.19 -9.75 21.89
C ALA A 76 -25.24 -10.93 20.89
N VAL A 77 -26.27 -11.77 21.01
CA VAL A 77 -26.63 -12.75 19.97
C VAL A 77 -27.65 -12.09 19.05
N TYR A 78 -27.28 -11.90 17.78
CA TYR A 78 -28.16 -11.34 16.76
C TYR A 78 -28.89 -12.48 16.02
N THR A 79 -30.21 -12.54 16.16
CA THR A 79 -31.06 -13.53 15.45
C THR A 79 -31.58 -13.01 14.11
N GLU A 80 -31.58 -11.69 13.93
CA GLU A 80 -31.96 -11.00 12.70
C GLU A 80 -30.73 -10.74 11.81
N PRO A 81 -30.89 -10.64 10.47
CA PRO A 81 -29.77 -10.36 9.57
C PRO A 81 -29.15 -8.98 9.84
N VAL A 82 -27.81 -8.93 9.83
CA VAL A 82 -27.03 -7.70 10.00
C VAL A 82 -26.34 -7.34 8.69
N ALA A 83 -26.65 -6.16 8.16
CA ALA A 83 -25.97 -5.65 6.96
C ALA A 83 -24.55 -5.17 7.31
N CYS A 84 -23.56 -5.67 6.59
CA CYS A 84 -22.17 -5.23 6.70
C CYS A 84 -21.86 -4.29 5.53
N LEU A 85 -21.53 -3.03 5.84
CA LEU A 85 -21.17 -2.01 4.86
C LEU A 85 -19.68 -1.70 5.00
N ASP A 86 -18.99 -1.58 3.87
CA ASP A 86 -17.57 -1.25 3.81
C ASP A 86 -17.29 -0.28 2.65
N PHE A 87 -16.25 0.53 2.80
CA PHE A 87 -15.77 1.42 1.76
C PHE A 87 -14.81 0.68 0.83
N GLN A 88 -15.05 0.78 -0.48
CA GLN A 88 -14.08 0.29 -1.46
C GLN A 88 -12.89 1.26 -1.53
N SER A 89 -11.72 0.81 -1.06
CA SER A 89 -10.48 1.60 -1.09
C SER A 89 -10.59 2.96 -0.36
N LEU A 90 -10.92 2.93 0.94
CA LEU A 90 -11.13 4.14 1.76
C LEU A 90 -10.01 5.20 1.62
N TYR A 91 -8.76 4.85 1.95
CA TYR A 91 -7.66 5.84 1.94
C TYR A 91 -7.31 6.38 0.55
N PRO A 92 -7.14 5.54 -0.50
CA PRO A 92 -6.94 6.06 -1.86
C PRO A 92 -8.06 7.02 -2.30
N SER A 93 -9.32 6.67 -2.02
CA SER A 93 -10.46 7.51 -2.34
C SER A 93 -10.40 8.87 -1.65
N MET A 94 -10.05 8.90 -0.35
CA MET A 94 -9.85 10.15 0.40
C MET A 94 -8.71 11.00 -0.17
N VAL A 95 -7.57 10.40 -0.47
CA VAL A 95 -6.39 11.09 -1.03
C VAL A 95 -6.73 11.81 -2.33
N ILE A 96 -7.46 11.13 -3.23
CA ILE A 96 -7.89 11.68 -4.51
C ILE A 96 -8.95 12.78 -4.29
N ALA A 97 -9.99 12.50 -3.51
CA ALA A 97 -11.12 13.42 -3.32
C ALA A 97 -10.72 14.74 -2.65
N HIS A 98 -9.70 14.72 -1.78
CA HIS A 98 -9.24 15.89 -1.04
C HIS A 98 -7.91 16.46 -1.55
N ASN A 99 -7.42 16.00 -2.71
CA ASN A 99 -6.17 16.47 -3.33
C ASN A 99 -4.98 16.45 -2.35
N LEU A 100 -4.85 15.36 -1.58
CA LEU A 100 -3.78 15.20 -0.60
C LEU A 100 -2.50 14.73 -1.31
N CYS A 101 -1.51 15.61 -1.41
CA CYS A 101 -0.23 15.32 -2.04
C CYS A 101 0.88 16.13 -1.37
N PHE A 102 2.13 15.66 -1.44
CA PHE A 102 3.29 16.45 -1.02
C PHE A 102 3.37 17.81 -1.74
N SER A 103 2.84 17.92 -2.97
CA SER A 103 2.82 19.16 -3.75
C SER A 103 1.70 20.13 -3.38
N THR A 104 0.77 19.73 -2.51
CA THR A 104 -0.40 20.52 -2.12
C THR A 104 -0.42 20.86 -0.62
N CYS A 105 0.57 20.40 0.14
CA CYS A 105 0.82 20.83 1.51
C CYS A 105 1.35 22.28 1.52
N ILE A 106 0.69 23.17 2.27
CA ILE A 106 1.05 24.59 2.45
C ILE A 106 1.66 24.79 3.84
#